data_AF-A0AAU0NSK3-F1
#
_entry.id   AF-A0AAU0NSK3-F1
#
_cell.length_a   1.000
_cell.length_b   1.000
_cell.length_c   1.000
_cell.angle_alpha   90.00
_cell.angle_beta   90.00
_cell.angle_gamma   90.00
#
_symmetry.space_group_name_H-M   'P 1'
#
loop_
_entity.id
_entity.type
_entity.pdbx_description
1 polymer ?
#
loop_
_entity_poly.entity_id
_entity_poly.type
_entity_poly.pdbx_seq_one_letter_code
_entity_poly.pdbx_strand_id
1 'polypeptide(L)'
;MVKSNDDMKKNNILSKMLIGAAVVVGVIVFIIYQYNTAKAWSGRIYPGVKIENQDLSGKTKDEAKSIIEKKYKVGVIKKKLNIKADARTYTLDFSKINPKYDIDGAVNQAFSYGKDRNLLKKYQLIKFSSTKQFNLKLVYDDKPVNEFIDGIEKEVNKAPIDATLNTSQGNIKVVPDKKGETLQKDKLKKELASKINGEIDHDIDIKAPMQAVNAKITADKISSINYKIGEFSTEYGSISSAERENNIVLATKSINGKILMPGDTFSFNDIVGERTAERGYQAAPVIIGDKVDSGLGGGICQVSSTLYNAVIRANIKSVERTHHSLPSHYVKLGMDATVDYGSLDYKFKNTLKYPIYIEGDASGGVVAFNIYSNNSLAGIVTEINSDVYQTVEPNIKYQDDSTLPEGKTEVEKPSSTGYKVKVTKTTTQNGKLISQETIADDYYEPVEGIIKRGTKKPETPPAGQPAVPAPATPAAAQPSTAPSAPKN
;
A
#
# COMPACT_ATOMS: atom_id res chain seq x y z
N MET A 1 -74.62 -16.39 94.54
CA MET A 1 -74.74 -16.47 93.07
C MET A 1 -73.37 -16.75 92.47
N VAL A 2 -73.08 -18.02 92.20
CA VAL A 2 -71.87 -18.44 91.48
C VAL A 2 -72.08 -18.03 90.02
N LYS A 3 -71.30 -17.07 89.49
CA LYS A 3 -71.25 -16.85 88.03
C LYS A 3 -70.86 -18.18 87.40
N SER A 4 -71.69 -18.71 86.51
CA SER A 4 -71.46 -19.98 85.85
C SER A 4 -70.08 -19.97 85.18
N ASN A 5 -69.41 -21.13 85.11
CA ASN A 5 -68.11 -21.27 84.43
C ASN A 5 -68.20 -20.83 82.94
N ASP A 6 -69.42 -20.77 82.38
CA ASP A 6 -69.73 -20.19 81.06
C ASP A 6 -69.64 -18.65 81.01
N ASP A 7 -69.98 -17.93 82.08
CA ASP A 7 -69.91 -16.46 82.13
C ASP A 7 -68.47 -15.95 82.20
N MET A 8 -67.59 -16.67 82.91
CA MET A 8 -66.15 -16.38 82.94
C MET A 8 -65.46 -16.68 81.60
N LYS A 9 -65.84 -17.77 80.92
CA LYS A 9 -65.37 -18.06 79.56
C LYS A 9 -65.85 -16.99 78.56
N LYS A 10 -67.12 -16.57 78.63
CA LYS A 10 -67.67 -15.48 77.79
C LYS A 10 -66.95 -14.15 77.97
N ASN A 11 -66.62 -13.74 79.20
CA ASN A 11 -65.89 -12.49 79.45
C ASN A 11 -64.44 -12.52 78.95
N ASN A 12 -63.75 -13.67 79.05
CA ASN A 12 -62.42 -13.85 78.45
C ASN A 12 -62.46 -13.88 76.91
N ILE A 13 -63.54 -14.43 76.32
CA ILE A 13 -63.77 -14.37 74.88
C ILE A 13 -64.07 -12.92 74.44
N LEU A 14 -64.92 -12.19 75.16
CA LEU A 14 -65.22 -10.77 74.89
C LEU A 14 -63.97 -9.88 74.99
N SER A 15 -63.13 -10.07 76.01
CA SER A 15 -61.88 -9.31 76.18
C SER A 15 -60.87 -9.60 75.07
N LYS A 16 -60.70 -10.87 74.68
CA LYS A 16 -59.86 -11.26 73.53
C LYS A 16 -60.42 -10.72 72.21
N MET A 17 -61.75 -10.67 72.05
CA MET A 17 -62.42 -10.05 70.90
C MET A 17 -62.22 -8.53 70.87
N LEU A 18 -62.26 -7.85 72.02
CA LEU A 18 -61.99 -6.40 72.13
C LEU A 18 -60.53 -6.06 71.82
N ILE A 19 -59.58 -6.86 72.32
CA ILE A 19 -58.14 -6.72 71.99
C ILE A 19 -57.92 -6.99 70.50
N GLY A 20 -58.53 -8.05 69.94
CA GLY A 20 -58.49 -8.34 68.51
C GLY A 20 -59.05 -7.19 67.66
N ALA A 21 -60.19 -6.62 68.06
CA ALA A 21 -60.79 -5.48 67.40
C ALA A 21 -59.89 -4.23 67.47
N ALA A 22 -59.26 -3.95 68.62
CA ALA A 22 -58.33 -2.84 68.76
C ALA A 22 -57.07 -2.99 67.89
N VAL A 23 -56.53 -4.21 67.77
CA VAL A 23 -55.40 -4.51 66.87
C VAL A 23 -55.81 -4.31 65.42
N VAL A 24 -57.01 -4.79 65.02
CA VAL A 24 -57.53 -4.58 63.66
C VAL A 24 -57.72 -3.10 63.36
N VAL A 25 -58.29 -2.32 64.29
CA VAL A 25 -58.42 -0.86 64.16
C VAL A 25 -57.05 -0.20 64.03
N GLY A 26 -56.06 -0.61 64.84
CA GLY A 26 -54.69 -0.11 64.76
C GLY A 26 -54.03 -0.41 63.41
N VAL A 27 -54.22 -1.61 62.86
CA VAL A 27 -53.73 -2.00 61.52
C VAL A 27 -54.41 -1.17 60.43
N ILE A 28 -55.73 -0.96 60.52
CA ILE A 28 -56.48 -0.13 59.56
C ILE A 28 -56.00 1.31 59.60
N VAL A 29 -55.84 1.90 60.79
CA VAL A 29 -55.30 3.26 60.97
C VAL A 29 -53.88 3.36 60.41
N PHE A 30 -53.06 2.34 60.63
CA PHE A 30 -51.70 2.29 60.08
C PHE A 30 -51.69 2.19 58.55
N ILE A 31 -52.58 1.40 57.95
CA ILE A 31 -52.74 1.31 56.49
C ILE A 31 -53.24 2.64 55.91
N ILE A 32 -54.22 3.29 56.55
CA ILE A 32 -54.71 4.63 56.17
C ILE A 32 -53.57 5.66 56.26
N TYR A 33 -52.76 5.60 57.31
CA TYR A 33 -51.61 6.47 57.49
C TYR A 33 -50.57 6.26 56.38
N GLN A 34 -50.27 5.00 56.02
CA GLN A 34 -49.40 4.68 54.89
C GLN A 34 -49.97 5.20 53.58
N TYR A 35 -51.27 5.01 53.34
CA TYR A 35 -51.96 5.48 52.13
C TYR A 35 -51.91 7.00 52.01
N ASN A 36 -52.25 7.74 53.07
CA ASN A 36 -52.19 9.20 53.07
C ASN A 36 -50.76 9.71 52.88
N THR A 37 -49.78 9.04 53.51
CA THR A 37 -48.36 9.33 53.29
C THR A 37 -47.98 9.11 51.83
N ALA A 38 -48.27 7.95 51.23
CA ALA A 38 -47.95 7.68 49.83
C ALA A 38 -48.69 8.63 48.86
N LYS A 39 -49.95 8.97 49.15
CA LYS A 39 -50.79 9.88 48.36
C LYS A 39 -50.23 11.30 48.34
N ALA A 40 -49.76 11.80 49.48
CA ALA A 40 -49.13 13.13 49.59
C ALA A 40 -47.86 13.27 48.72
N TRP A 41 -47.21 12.16 48.39
CA TRP A 41 -45.99 12.11 47.56
C TRP A 41 -46.23 11.63 46.12
N SER A 42 -47.48 11.42 45.70
CA SER A 42 -47.81 10.95 44.35
C SER A 42 -47.26 11.88 43.25
N GLY A 43 -47.43 13.20 43.43
CA GLY A 43 -46.93 14.26 42.55
C GLY A 43 -45.52 14.76 42.85
N ARG A 44 -44.77 14.11 43.76
CA ARG A 44 -43.46 14.58 44.22
C ARG A 44 -42.39 13.51 44.09
N ILE A 45 -41.13 13.91 43.96
CA ILE A 45 -39.97 13.02 44.01
C ILE A 45 -39.75 12.59 45.47
N TYR A 46 -39.51 11.30 45.72
CA TYR A 46 -39.34 10.76 47.07
C TYR A 46 -38.09 11.32 47.77
N PRO A 47 -38.07 11.37 49.12
CA PRO A 47 -36.91 11.82 49.88
C PRO A 47 -35.66 10.98 49.58
N GLY A 48 -34.49 11.63 49.60
CA GLY A 48 -33.20 11.01 49.35
C GLY A 48 -32.84 10.83 47.86
N VAL A 49 -33.75 11.16 46.94
CA VAL A 49 -33.47 11.09 45.49
C VAL A 49 -32.70 12.33 45.03
N LYS A 50 -31.56 12.08 44.37
CA LYS A 50 -30.68 13.10 43.80
C LYS A 50 -30.46 12.86 42.31
N ILE A 51 -30.33 13.93 41.54
CA ILE A 51 -29.74 13.89 40.20
C ILE A 51 -28.40 14.60 40.29
N GLU A 52 -27.31 13.94 39.91
CA GLU A 52 -25.95 14.40 40.16
C GLU A 52 -25.77 14.77 41.65
N ASN A 53 -25.35 16.00 41.93
CA ASN A 53 -25.20 16.55 43.28
C ASN A 53 -26.42 17.36 43.73
N GLN A 54 -27.55 17.32 43.03
CA GLN A 54 -28.75 18.09 43.37
C GLN A 54 -29.80 17.21 44.06
N ASP A 55 -30.17 17.60 45.28
CA ASP A 55 -31.27 16.98 46.01
C ASP A 55 -32.61 17.47 45.47
N LEU A 56 -33.43 16.53 45.00
CA LEU A 56 -34.72 16.79 44.38
C LEU A 56 -35.89 16.32 45.26
N SER A 57 -35.61 15.95 46.52
CA SER A 57 -36.61 15.51 47.49
C SER A 57 -37.78 16.50 47.57
N GLY A 58 -39.00 15.99 47.37
CA GLY A 58 -40.24 16.77 47.50
C GLY A 58 -40.57 17.67 46.31
N LYS A 59 -39.71 17.74 45.29
CA LYS A 59 -39.97 18.53 44.08
C LYS A 59 -40.97 17.85 43.14
N THR A 60 -41.76 18.64 42.43
CA THR A 60 -42.53 18.15 41.28
C THR A 60 -41.59 17.88 40.09
N LYS A 61 -42.10 17.23 39.05
CA LYS A 61 -41.35 16.96 37.83
C LYS A 61 -40.85 18.26 37.17
N ASP A 62 -41.70 19.27 37.10
CA ASP A 62 -41.36 20.56 36.47
C ASP A 62 -40.37 21.36 37.31
N GLU A 63 -40.54 21.39 38.64
CA GLU A 63 -39.59 22.02 39.55
C GLU A 63 -38.20 21.36 39.46
N ALA A 64 -38.16 20.03 39.44
CA ALA A 64 -36.93 19.27 39.27
C ALA A 64 -36.25 19.56 37.93
N LYS A 65 -37.02 19.60 36.83
CA LYS A 65 -36.50 19.96 35.51
C LYS A 65 -35.88 21.35 35.51
N SER A 66 -36.56 22.36 36.02
CA SER A 66 -36.03 23.74 36.08
C SER A 66 -34.76 23.85 36.93
N ILE A 67 -34.68 23.13 38.06
CA ILE A 67 -33.47 23.11 38.92
C ILE A 67 -32.28 22.56 38.14
N ILE A 68 -32.46 21.44 37.43
CA ILE A 68 -31.39 20.79 36.67
C ILE A 68 -31.02 21.60 35.43
N GLU A 69 -31.99 22.12 34.67
CA GLU A 69 -31.72 22.95 33.49
C GLU A 69 -30.90 24.19 33.83
N LYS A 70 -31.25 24.90 34.92
CA LYS A 70 -30.54 26.10 35.35
C LYS A 70 -29.06 25.82 35.65
N LYS A 71 -28.74 24.66 36.20
CA LYS A 71 -27.38 24.31 36.61
C LYS A 71 -26.56 23.64 35.50
N TYR A 72 -27.17 22.74 34.73
CA TYR A 72 -26.41 21.85 33.84
C TYR A 72 -26.45 22.23 32.35
N LYS A 73 -27.32 23.17 31.93
CA LYS A 73 -27.44 23.57 30.51
C LYS A 73 -26.29 24.45 30.00
N VAL A 74 -25.71 25.31 30.85
CA VAL A 74 -24.69 26.29 30.43
C VAL A 74 -23.26 25.76 30.58
N GLY A 75 -22.98 24.95 31.61
CA GLY A 75 -21.63 24.46 31.89
C GLY A 75 -21.08 23.53 30.81
N VAL A 76 -21.93 22.63 30.29
CA VAL A 76 -21.51 21.61 29.32
C VAL A 76 -21.03 22.16 27.97
N ILE A 77 -21.53 23.34 27.57
CA ILE A 77 -21.17 23.99 26.30
C ILE A 77 -19.74 24.54 26.36
N LYS A 78 -19.24 24.87 27.56
CA LYS A 78 -17.91 25.45 27.76
C LYS A 78 -16.79 24.41 27.85
N LYS A 79 -17.13 23.12 27.97
CA LYS A 79 -16.17 22.03 28.08
C LYS A 79 -15.37 21.87 26.79
N LYS A 80 -14.18 21.32 26.94
CA LYS A 80 -13.31 20.93 25.83
C LYS A 80 -12.96 19.46 25.93
N LEU A 81 -12.81 18.82 24.77
CA LEU A 81 -12.16 17.53 24.63
C LEU A 81 -10.73 17.77 24.16
N ASN A 82 -9.76 17.43 25.01
CA ASN A 82 -8.34 17.49 24.70
C ASN A 82 -7.82 16.07 24.49
N ILE A 83 -7.28 15.81 23.30
CA ILE A 83 -6.64 14.54 22.95
C ILE A 83 -5.15 14.79 22.80
N LYS A 84 -4.35 14.21 23.69
CA LYS A 84 -2.89 14.30 23.65
C LYS A 84 -2.32 13.14 22.84
N ALA A 85 -1.68 13.46 21.71
CA ALA A 85 -0.96 12.50 20.87
C ALA A 85 0.46 13.02 20.65
N ASP A 86 1.46 12.17 20.89
CA ASP A 86 2.88 12.56 20.94
C ASP A 86 3.11 13.77 21.88
N ALA A 87 3.70 14.85 21.35
CA ALA A 87 3.93 16.12 22.05
C ALA A 87 2.83 17.17 21.79
N ARG A 88 1.78 16.82 21.03
CA ARG A 88 0.71 17.74 20.64
C ARG A 88 -0.58 17.46 21.42
N THR A 89 -1.36 18.51 21.61
CA THR A 89 -2.70 18.43 22.17
C THR A 89 -3.69 18.97 21.15
N TYR A 90 -4.66 18.14 20.79
CA TYR A 90 -5.76 18.49 19.89
C TYR A 90 -6.97 18.82 20.73
N THR A 91 -7.67 19.91 20.42
CA THR A 91 -8.80 20.40 21.22
C THR A 91 -10.06 20.53 20.37
N LEU A 92 -11.15 19.92 20.85
CA LEU A 92 -12.50 20.06 20.32
C LEU A 92 -13.39 20.73 21.35
N ASP A 93 -13.87 21.93 21.04
CA ASP A 93 -14.85 22.63 21.88
C ASP A 93 -16.19 21.90 21.84
N PHE A 94 -16.80 21.67 23.01
CA PHE A 94 -18.08 20.99 23.08
C PHE A 94 -19.19 21.77 22.37
N SER A 95 -19.09 23.10 22.24
CA SER A 95 -20.03 23.89 21.44
C SER A 95 -20.21 23.37 19.99
N LYS A 96 -19.21 22.66 19.44
CA LYS A 96 -19.25 22.09 18.09
C LYS A 96 -20.00 20.76 17.99
N ILE A 97 -20.29 20.09 19.12
CA ILE A 97 -20.96 18.78 19.15
C ILE A 97 -22.42 18.86 19.64
N ASN A 98 -22.99 20.07 19.76
CA ASN A 98 -24.36 20.31 20.19
C ASN A 98 -24.77 19.54 21.48
N PRO A 99 -23.99 19.67 22.57
CA PRO A 99 -24.09 18.84 23.76
C PRO A 99 -25.38 19.15 24.53
N LYS A 100 -26.15 18.12 24.85
CA LYS A 100 -27.40 18.23 25.61
C LYS A 100 -27.49 17.09 26.62
N TYR A 101 -27.76 17.41 27.88
CA TYR A 101 -28.11 16.37 28.84
C TYR A 101 -29.54 15.89 28.61
N ASP A 102 -29.75 14.58 28.73
CA ASP A 102 -31.07 13.96 28.79
C ASP A 102 -31.72 14.23 30.17
N ILE A 103 -32.09 15.49 30.38
CA ILE A 103 -32.70 15.96 31.63
C ILE A 103 -34.08 15.34 31.80
N ASP A 104 -34.87 15.28 30.73
CA ASP A 104 -36.21 14.70 30.77
C ASP A 104 -36.17 13.22 31.15
N GLY A 105 -35.26 12.43 30.56
CA GLY A 105 -35.03 11.04 30.93
C GLY A 105 -34.63 10.87 32.40
N ALA A 106 -33.64 11.63 32.87
CA ALA A 106 -33.17 11.55 34.25
C ALA A 106 -34.24 11.96 35.27
N VAL A 107 -34.97 13.05 35.01
CA VAL A 107 -36.07 13.53 35.86
C VAL A 107 -37.23 12.53 35.88
N ASN A 108 -37.57 11.91 34.75
CA ASN A 108 -38.58 10.85 34.69
C ASN A 108 -38.19 9.63 35.53
N GLN A 109 -36.94 9.20 35.46
CA GLN A 109 -36.42 8.09 36.27
C GLN A 109 -36.44 8.42 37.76
N ALA A 110 -35.96 9.62 38.14
CA ALA A 110 -35.98 10.12 39.51
C ALA A 110 -37.41 10.23 40.06
N PHE A 111 -38.35 10.75 39.27
CA PHE A 111 -39.75 10.86 39.65
C PHE A 111 -40.44 9.51 39.80
N SER A 112 -40.12 8.54 38.95
CA SER A 112 -40.77 7.21 38.96
C SER A 112 -40.21 6.29 40.05
N TYR A 113 -39.07 6.63 40.65
CA TYR A 113 -38.41 5.83 41.67
C TYR A 113 -39.34 5.46 42.83
N GLY A 114 -39.57 4.16 43.01
CA GLY A 114 -40.37 3.62 44.12
C GLY A 114 -41.88 3.74 43.95
N LYS A 115 -42.38 4.42 42.90
CA LYS A 115 -43.82 4.66 42.68
C LYS A 115 -44.56 3.45 42.11
N ASP A 116 -43.82 2.52 41.52
CA ASP A 116 -44.26 1.20 41.08
C ASP A 116 -44.47 0.21 42.24
N ARG A 117 -43.95 0.52 43.44
CA ARG A 117 -43.95 -0.42 44.58
C ARG A 117 -45.30 -0.52 45.30
N ASN A 118 -45.44 -1.57 46.10
CA ASN A 118 -46.58 -1.74 47.01
C ASN A 118 -46.60 -0.66 48.12
N LEU A 119 -47.75 -0.52 48.80
CA LEU A 119 -48.00 0.58 49.73
C LEU A 119 -46.99 0.64 50.88
N LEU A 120 -46.64 -0.51 51.48
CA LEU A 120 -45.67 -0.58 52.57
C LEU A 120 -44.27 -0.14 52.13
N LYS A 121 -43.81 -0.59 50.95
CA LYS A 121 -42.51 -0.20 50.40
C LYS A 121 -42.45 1.28 50.04
N LYS A 122 -43.54 1.85 49.51
CA LYS A 122 -43.65 3.31 49.29
C LYS A 122 -43.50 4.07 50.59
N TYR A 123 -44.22 3.67 51.62
CA TYR A 123 -44.12 4.26 52.95
C TYR A 123 -42.70 4.19 53.52
N GLN A 124 -42.04 3.02 53.40
CA GLN A 124 -40.66 2.83 53.85
C GLN A 124 -39.68 3.77 53.12
N LEU A 125 -39.77 3.89 51.80
CA LEU A 125 -38.92 4.79 51.02
C LEU A 125 -39.13 6.26 51.38
N ILE A 126 -40.34 6.64 51.79
CA ILE A 126 -40.67 8.01 52.20
C ILE A 126 -40.21 8.32 53.62
N LYS A 127 -40.36 7.39 54.59
CA LYS A 127 -40.05 7.64 56.01
C LYS A 127 -38.63 7.27 56.42
N PHE A 128 -38.03 6.31 55.75
CA PHE A 128 -36.70 5.78 56.03
C PHE A 128 -35.85 5.85 54.76
N SER A 129 -35.79 7.05 54.16
CA SER A 129 -35.14 7.26 52.88
C SER A 129 -33.63 7.01 52.95
N SER A 130 -33.12 6.27 51.98
CA SER A 130 -31.69 6.19 51.65
C SER A 130 -31.38 7.06 50.44
N THR A 131 -30.15 7.57 50.35
CA THR A 131 -29.71 8.31 49.16
C THR A 131 -29.82 7.44 47.91
N LYS A 132 -30.58 7.90 46.92
CA LYS A 132 -30.64 7.30 45.58
C LYS A 132 -30.18 8.32 44.56
N GLN A 133 -29.05 8.05 43.92
CA GLN A 133 -28.47 8.91 42.90
C GLN A 133 -28.84 8.45 41.49
N PHE A 134 -29.20 9.41 40.65
CA PHE A 134 -29.34 9.30 39.21
C PHE A 134 -28.33 10.24 38.55
N ASN A 135 -27.80 9.86 37.39
CA ASN A 135 -26.82 10.67 36.66
C ASN A 135 -27.42 11.16 35.34
N LEU A 136 -26.99 12.33 34.90
CA LEU A 136 -27.33 12.87 33.60
C LEU A 136 -26.51 12.16 32.53
N LYS A 137 -27.18 11.83 31.42
CA LYS A 137 -26.53 11.28 30.24
C LYS A 137 -26.34 12.39 29.21
N LEU A 138 -25.12 12.57 28.73
CA LEU A 138 -24.84 13.49 27.64
C LEU A 138 -25.25 12.87 26.30
N VAL A 139 -25.99 13.63 25.52
CA VAL A 139 -26.32 13.38 24.12
C VAL A 139 -25.62 14.45 23.29
N TYR A 140 -24.97 14.05 22.20
CA TYR A 140 -24.19 14.94 21.35
C TYR A 140 -24.16 14.39 19.92
N ASP A 141 -23.75 15.25 18.98
CA ASP A 141 -23.60 14.88 17.57
C ASP A 141 -22.27 14.14 17.37
N ASP A 142 -22.33 12.87 16.94
CA ASP A 142 -21.14 12.03 16.74
C ASP A 142 -20.30 12.48 15.53
N LYS A 143 -20.90 13.16 14.54
CA LYS A 143 -20.23 13.52 13.30
C LYS A 143 -19.00 14.43 13.52
N PRO A 144 -19.10 15.58 14.22
CA PRO A 144 -17.93 16.43 14.46
C PRO A 144 -16.86 15.75 15.33
N VAL A 145 -17.27 14.85 16.24
CA VAL A 145 -16.32 14.04 17.03
C VAL A 145 -15.53 13.09 16.13
N ASN A 146 -16.21 12.41 15.20
CA ASN A 146 -15.55 11.51 14.25
C ASN A 146 -14.62 12.29 13.32
N GLU A 147 -15.06 13.40 12.75
CA GLU A 147 -14.23 14.26 11.88
C GLU A 147 -12.99 14.79 12.61
N PHE A 148 -13.13 15.14 13.89
CA PHE A 148 -12.01 15.54 14.73
C PHE A 148 -11.01 14.39 14.95
N ILE A 149 -11.47 13.20 15.30
CA ILE A 149 -10.61 12.01 15.47
C ILE A 149 -9.94 11.62 14.14
N ASP A 150 -10.65 11.73 13.02
CA ASP A 150 -10.13 11.47 11.67
C ASP A 150 -9.02 12.47 11.29
N GLY A 151 -9.18 13.74 11.68
CA GLY A 151 -8.15 14.77 11.52
C GLY A 151 -6.87 14.44 12.30
N ILE A 152 -7.02 14.05 13.58
CA ILE A 152 -5.89 13.61 14.41
C ILE A 152 -5.19 12.43 13.75
N GLU A 153 -5.94 11.40 13.34
CA GLU A 153 -5.40 10.21 12.70
C GLU A 153 -4.50 10.54 11.51
N LYS A 154 -4.95 11.44 10.61
CA LYS A 154 -4.18 11.84 9.42
C LYS A 154 -2.85 12.50 9.78
N GLU A 155 -2.77 13.21 10.90
CA GLU A 155 -1.55 13.87 11.34
C GLU A 155 -0.60 12.96 12.12
N VAL A 156 -1.14 12.04 12.92
CA VAL A 156 -0.34 11.24 13.86
C VAL A 156 0.03 9.86 13.31
N ASN A 157 -0.73 9.33 12.35
CA ASN A 157 -0.40 8.05 11.75
C ASN A 157 0.86 8.17 10.90
N LYS A 158 1.85 7.34 11.22
CA LYS A 158 3.12 7.25 10.50
C LYS A 158 3.21 5.86 9.90
N ALA A 159 3.31 5.78 8.58
CA ALA A 159 3.56 4.49 7.93
C ALA A 159 4.92 3.94 8.36
N PRO A 160 5.06 2.62 8.56
CA PRO A 160 6.36 2.01 8.79
C PRO A 160 7.24 2.17 7.54
N ILE A 161 8.56 2.22 7.76
CA ILE A 161 9.56 2.29 6.69
C ILE A 161 10.26 0.94 6.65
N ASP A 162 10.19 0.26 5.50
CA ASP A 162 10.83 -1.02 5.25
C ASP A 162 12.36 -0.91 5.33
N ALA A 163 12.98 -1.98 5.84
CA ALA A 163 14.43 -2.15 5.80
C ALA A 163 14.88 -2.32 4.35
N THR A 164 16.09 -1.84 4.04
CA THR A 164 16.70 -1.98 2.72
C THR A 164 18.18 -2.31 2.84
N LEU A 165 18.86 -2.48 1.72
CA LEU A 165 20.31 -2.64 1.67
C LEU A 165 20.95 -1.43 1.00
N ASN A 166 22.17 -1.13 1.43
CA ASN A 166 23.10 -0.28 0.69
C ASN A 166 24.29 -1.14 0.26
N THR A 167 24.52 -1.21 -1.03
CA THR A 167 25.57 -1.97 -1.69
C THR A 167 26.60 -1.00 -2.27
N SER A 168 27.45 -0.44 -1.41
CA SER A 168 28.53 0.47 -1.85
C SER A 168 29.85 -0.29 -1.96
N GLN A 169 30.46 -0.31 -3.14
CA GLN A 169 31.78 -0.93 -3.40
C GLN A 169 31.85 -2.41 -2.97
N GLY A 170 30.78 -3.18 -3.23
CA GLY A 170 30.71 -4.61 -2.87
C GLY A 170 30.43 -4.90 -1.39
N ASN A 171 30.35 -3.86 -0.54
CA ASN A 171 29.93 -4.02 0.85
C ASN A 171 28.41 -3.91 0.98
N ILE A 172 27.78 -4.97 1.49
CA ILE A 172 26.35 -5.03 1.73
C ILE A 172 26.08 -4.58 3.17
N LYS A 173 25.35 -3.48 3.35
CA LYS A 173 24.95 -2.96 4.66
C LYS A 173 23.43 -2.89 4.76
N VAL A 174 22.89 -3.47 5.82
CA VAL A 174 21.46 -3.36 6.13
C VAL A 174 21.16 -1.96 6.66
N VAL A 175 20.22 -1.28 6.01
CA VAL A 175 19.57 -0.07 6.51
C VAL A 175 18.31 -0.52 7.27
N PRO A 176 18.25 -0.32 8.60
CA PRO A 176 17.20 -0.91 9.43
C PRO A 176 15.83 -0.29 9.15
N ASP A 177 14.78 -1.09 9.35
CA ASP A 177 13.40 -0.64 9.30
C ASP A 177 13.08 0.33 10.44
N LYS A 178 12.07 1.17 10.22
CA LYS A 178 11.48 2.02 11.26
C LYS A 178 10.03 1.65 11.45
N LYS A 179 9.66 1.39 12.72
CA LYS A 179 8.26 1.15 13.09
C LYS A 179 7.43 2.40 12.80
N GLY A 180 6.25 2.16 12.24
CA GLY A 180 5.20 3.15 12.11
C GLY A 180 4.35 3.22 13.37
N GLU A 181 3.36 4.11 13.36
CA GLU A 181 2.42 4.33 14.45
C GLU A 181 1.02 4.52 13.88
N THR A 182 0.02 3.94 14.54
CA THR A 182 -1.38 4.11 14.17
C THR A 182 -2.25 4.40 15.38
N LEU A 183 -3.17 5.34 15.22
CA LEU A 183 -4.17 5.69 16.22
C LEU A 183 -5.22 4.59 16.34
N GLN A 184 -5.41 4.07 17.55
CA GLN A 184 -6.45 3.09 17.83
C GLN A 184 -7.81 3.78 18.02
N LYS A 185 -8.46 4.19 16.92
CA LYS A 185 -9.71 4.95 16.93
C LYS A 185 -10.80 4.33 17.80
N ASP A 186 -11.00 3.02 17.73
CA ASP A 186 -12.03 2.33 18.52
C ASP A 186 -11.75 2.39 20.02
N LYS A 187 -10.47 2.26 20.42
CA LYS A 187 -10.07 2.41 21.83
C LYS A 187 -10.27 3.85 22.29
N LEU A 188 -9.90 4.82 21.45
CA LEU A 188 -10.07 6.24 21.74
C LEU A 188 -11.56 6.60 21.93
N LYS A 189 -12.44 6.14 21.03
CA LYS A 189 -13.89 6.35 21.15
C LYS A 189 -14.49 5.71 22.40
N LYS A 190 -14.04 4.50 22.76
CA LYS A 190 -14.46 3.84 24.02
C LYS A 190 -14.01 4.62 25.24
N GLU A 191 -12.78 5.13 25.24
CA GLU A 191 -12.28 5.95 26.34
C GLU A 191 -13.07 7.27 26.44
N LEU A 192 -13.34 7.92 25.31
CA LEU A 192 -14.20 9.11 25.26
C LEU A 192 -15.59 8.83 25.82
N ALA A 193 -16.25 7.76 25.38
CA ALA A 193 -17.58 7.39 25.85
C ALA A 193 -17.60 7.11 27.37
N SER A 194 -16.51 6.62 27.95
CA SER A 194 -16.40 6.40 29.40
C SER A 194 -16.24 7.70 30.21
N LYS A 195 -15.66 8.74 29.61
CA LYS A 195 -15.35 10.03 30.26
C LYS A 195 -16.35 11.13 29.95
N ILE A 196 -17.15 11.00 28.88
CA ILE A 196 -18.02 12.07 28.38
C ILE A 196 -19.14 12.48 29.34
N ASN A 197 -19.58 11.55 30.20
CA ASN A 197 -20.55 11.81 31.28
C ASN A 197 -19.91 12.20 32.61
N GLY A 198 -18.61 12.57 32.61
CA GLY A 198 -17.90 13.03 33.81
C GLY A 198 -18.33 14.43 34.27
N GLU A 199 -17.58 15.00 35.21
CA GLU A 199 -17.93 16.27 35.86
C GLU A 199 -18.15 17.43 34.88
N ILE A 200 -19.13 18.28 35.18
CA ILE A 200 -19.56 19.37 34.30
C ILE A 200 -18.53 20.52 34.20
N ASP A 201 -17.69 20.69 35.22
CA ASP A 201 -16.78 21.84 35.33
C ASP A 201 -15.34 21.51 34.91
N HIS A 202 -15.08 20.28 34.41
CA HIS A 202 -13.76 19.82 34.00
C HIS A 202 -13.74 19.42 32.53
N ASP A 203 -12.67 19.83 31.84
CA ASP A 203 -12.36 19.37 30.48
C ASP A 203 -12.10 17.87 30.45
N ILE A 204 -12.24 17.27 29.28
CA ILE A 204 -11.96 15.86 29.06
C ILE A 204 -10.57 15.71 28.45
N ASP A 205 -9.64 15.21 29.24
CA ASP A 205 -8.30 14.88 28.77
C ASP A 205 -8.16 13.38 28.50
N ILE A 206 -7.77 13.04 27.27
CA ILE A 206 -7.51 11.67 26.83
C ILE A 206 -6.12 11.59 26.22
N LYS A 207 -5.34 10.59 26.62
CA LYS A 207 -4.11 10.23 25.92
C LYS A 207 -4.47 9.35 24.73
N ALA A 208 -4.11 9.76 23.52
CA ALA A 208 -4.39 9.01 22.31
C ALA A 208 -3.74 7.60 22.40
N PRO A 209 -4.53 6.53 22.27
CA PRO A 209 -4.00 5.17 22.27
C PRO A 209 -3.31 4.89 20.93
N MET A 210 -1.98 4.95 20.92
CA MET A 210 -1.16 4.65 19.74
C MET A 210 -0.73 3.17 19.74
N GLN A 211 -0.65 2.57 18.56
CA GLN A 211 -0.10 1.23 18.34
C GLN A 211 1.07 1.31 17.38
N ALA A 212 2.20 0.71 17.75
CA ALA A 212 3.34 0.55 16.84
C ALA A 212 3.01 -0.48 15.75
N VAL A 213 3.32 -0.13 14.49
CA VAL A 213 3.15 -1.00 13.32
C VAL A 213 4.53 -1.38 12.81
N ASN A 214 4.82 -2.68 12.70
CA ASN A 214 6.09 -3.14 12.16
C ASN A 214 6.11 -2.97 10.63
N ALA A 215 7.30 -2.75 10.09
CA ALA A 215 7.52 -2.75 8.64
C ALA A 215 7.27 -4.13 8.03
N LYS A 216 6.92 -4.17 6.75
CA LYS A 216 6.68 -5.42 6.02
C LYS A 216 7.99 -6.18 5.86
N ILE A 217 9.05 -5.46 5.51
CA ILE A 217 10.43 -5.95 5.40
C ILE A 217 11.21 -5.39 6.58
N THR A 218 11.70 -6.28 7.45
CA THR A 218 12.49 -5.92 8.63
C THR A 218 13.96 -6.24 8.41
N ALA A 219 14.85 -5.57 9.15
CA ALA A 219 16.29 -5.80 9.10
C ALA A 219 16.63 -7.29 9.29
N ASP A 220 15.98 -7.94 10.25
CA ASP A 220 16.15 -9.37 10.53
C ASP A 220 15.83 -10.24 9.31
N LYS A 221 14.73 -9.96 8.60
CA LYS A 221 14.31 -10.72 7.41
C LYS A 221 15.32 -10.66 6.27
N ILE A 222 16.06 -9.56 6.15
CA ILE A 222 16.98 -9.32 5.02
C ILE A 222 18.46 -9.40 5.41
N SER A 223 18.75 -9.55 6.71
CA SER A 223 20.10 -9.74 7.25
C SER A 223 20.84 -10.93 6.64
N SER A 224 20.11 -11.91 6.11
CA SER A 224 20.66 -13.07 5.41
C SER A 224 21.19 -12.75 4.01
N ILE A 225 20.93 -11.56 3.45
CA ILE A 225 21.43 -11.13 2.14
C ILE A 225 22.84 -10.59 2.33
N ASN A 226 23.84 -11.39 1.97
CA ASN A 226 25.24 -11.11 2.25
C ASN A 226 26.20 -11.65 1.19
N TYR A 227 25.71 -12.10 0.03
CA TYR A 227 26.52 -12.68 -1.03
C TYR A 227 25.94 -12.42 -2.41
N LYS A 228 26.78 -12.11 -3.40
CA LYS A 228 26.37 -11.93 -4.80
C LYS A 228 26.26 -13.30 -5.48
N ILE A 229 25.09 -13.62 -6.01
CA ILE A 229 24.79 -14.92 -6.64
C ILE A 229 24.64 -14.84 -8.16
N GLY A 230 24.51 -13.63 -8.73
CA GLY A 230 24.47 -13.43 -10.17
C GLY A 230 24.79 -12.00 -10.54
N GLU A 231 25.35 -11.80 -11.72
CA GLU A 231 25.61 -10.48 -12.29
C GLU A 231 25.56 -10.54 -13.80
N PHE A 232 25.22 -9.41 -14.41
CA PHE A 232 25.39 -9.20 -15.85
C PHE A 232 25.35 -7.71 -16.17
N SER A 233 26.02 -7.32 -17.25
CA SER A 233 26.00 -5.96 -17.77
C SER A 233 25.94 -5.93 -19.29
N THR A 234 25.44 -4.83 -19.83
CA THR A 234 25.50 -4.53 -21.27
C THR A 234 25.90 -3.07 -21.49
N GLU A 235 26.57 -2.81 -22.59
CA GLU A 235 27.03 -1.47 -22.96
C GLU A 235 25.99 -0.75 -23.84
N TYR A 236 25.85 0.55 -23.64
CA TYR A 236 25.07 1.46 -24.47
C TYR A 236 25.82 2.77 -24.80
N GLY A 237 26.90 3.10 -24.09
CA GLY A 237 27.50 4.44 -24.06
C GLY A 237 28.04 4.97 -25.38
N SER A 238 28.70 4.15 -26.20
CA SER A 238 29.46 4.65 -27.36
C SER A 238 28.58 5.12 -28.52
N ILE A 239 27.27 4.79 -28.52
CA ILE A 239 26.37 4.95 -29.68
C ILE A 239 24.95 5.40 -29.25
N SER A 240 24.68 5.58 -27.95
CA SER A 240 23.32 5.93 -27.47
C SER A 240 23.08 7.44 -27.50
N SER A 241 21.88 7.83 -27.93
CA SER A 241 21.40 9.21 -27.75
C SER A 241 21.13 9.50 -26.27
N ALA A 242 21.12 10.78 -25.90
CA ALA A 242 20.85 11.22 -24.53
C ALA A 242 19.45 10.80 -24.05
N GLU A 243 18.46 10.79 -24.96
CA GLU A 243 17.09 10.37 -24.70
C GLU A 243 17.02 8.88 -24.32
N ARG A 244 17.74 8.05 -25.08
CA ARG A 244 17.82 6.60 -24.83
C ARG A 244 18.56 6.31 -23.53
N GLU A 245 19.63 7.03 -23.23
CA GLU A 245 20.34 6.92 -21.95
C GLU A 245 19.43 7.27 -20.78
N ASN A 246 18.71 8.39 -20.87
CA ASN A 246 17.74 8.79 -19.85
C ASN A 246 16.69 7.69 -19.58
N ASN A 247 16.15 7.07 -20.63
CA ASN A 247 15.19 5.98 -20.50
C ASN A 247 15.77 4.76 -19.76
N ILE A 248 17.00 4.36 -20.10
CA ILE A 248 17.71 3.24 -19.45
C ILE A 248 17.94 3.55 -17.97
N VAL A 249 18.39 4.77 -17.65
CA VAL A 249 18.62 5.22 -16.28
C VAL A 249 17.33 5.21 -15.46
N LEU A 250 16.23 5.75 -16.00
CA LEU A 250 14.93 5.78 -15.32
C LEU A 250 14.38 4.38 -15.03
N ALA A 251 14.44 3.48 -16.01
CA ALA A 251 13.98 2.11 -15.83
C ALA A 251 14.86 1.34 -14.82
N THR A 252 16.18 1.47 -14.93
CA THR A 252 17.12 0.81 -14.01
C THR A 252 16.94 1.32 -12.58
N LYS A 253 16.77 2.63 -12.37
CA LYS A 253 16.50 3.22 -11.07
C LYS A 253 15.20 2.72 -10.43
N SER A 254 14.19 2.41 -11.25
CA SER A 254 12.91 1.85 -10.76
C SER A 254 13.06 0.42 -10.22
N ILE A 255 14.02 -0.34 -10.75
CA ILE A 255 14.33 -1.73 -10.39
C ILE A 255 15.37 -1.80 -9.27
N ASN A 256 16.27 -0.84 -9.18
CA ASN A 256 17.30 -0.81 -8.14
C ASN A 256 16.68 -0.82 -6.74
N GLY A 257 17.24 -1.63 -5.85
CA GLY A 257 16.83 -1.71 -4.46
C GLY A 257 15.67 -2.68 -4.18
N LYS A 258 15.17 -3.41 -5.18
CA LYS A 258 14.03 -4.31 -5.00
C LYS A 258 14.43 -5.54 -4.21
N ILE A 259 13.62 -5.85 -3.20
CA ILE A 259 13.76 -7.06 -2.36
C ILE A 259 12.61 -8.00 -2.67
N LEU A 260 12.93 -9.26 -2.95
CA LEU A 260 11.96 -10.33 -3.15
C LEU A 260 12.15 -11.38 -2.06
N MET A 261 11.12 -11.60 -1.25
CA MET A 261 11.10 -12.69 -0.29
C MET A 261 10.93 -14.04 -1.01
N PRO A 262 11.27 -15.17 -0.38
CA PRO A 262 10.99 -16.49 -0.92
C PRO A 262 9.52 -16.61 -1.36
N GLY A 263 9.31 -16.96 -2.63
CA GLY A 263 7.98 -17.08 -3.22
C GLY A 263 7.42 -15.82 -3.88
N ASP A 264 8.02 -14.65 -3.70
CA ASP A 264 7.60 -13.42 -4.38
C ASP A 264 7.92 -13.50 -5.88
N THR A 265 7.06 -12.89 -6.70
CA THR A 265 7.26 -12.78 -8.16
C THR A 265 7.63 -11.34 -8.52
N PHE A 266 8.66 -11.20 -9.34
CA PHE A 266 9.01 -9.96 -10.02
C PHE A 266 8.24 -9.88 -11.34
N SER A 267 7.71 -8.70 -11.65
CA SER A 267 7.24 -8.31 -12.98
C SER A 267 7.97 -7.03 -13.38
N PHE A 268 8.56 -7.03 -14.57
CA PHE A 268 9.26 -5.87 -15.08
C PHE A 268 8.28 -4.70 -15.29
N ASN A 269 7.14 -4.97 -15.94
CA ASN A 269 6.13 -3.94 -16.20
C ASN A 269 5.45 -3.41 -14.92
N ASP A 270 5.22 -4.24 -13.89
CA ASP A 270 4.66 -3.78 -12.61
C ASP A 270 5.61 -2.80 -11.89
N ILE A 271 6.93 -3.00 -12.03
CA ILE A 271 7.96 -2.20 -11.38
C ILE A 271 8.30 -0.94 -12.18
N VAL A 272 8.54 -1.09 -13.48
CA VAL A 272 8.96 0.01 -14.37
C VAL A 272 7.77 0.87 -14.81
N GLY A 273 6.59 0.26 -14.94
CA GLY A 273 5.36 0.90 -15.37
C GLY A 273 5.32 1.27 -16.85
N GLU A 274 4.29 2.03 -17.21
CA GLU A 274 4.11 2.58 -18.54
C GLU A 274 5.20 3.63 -18.87
N ARG A 275 5.66 3.64 -20.13
CA ARG A 275 6.73 4.52 -20.59
C ARG A 275 6.15 5.81 -21.18
N THR A 276 5.69 6.71 -20.32
CA THR A 276 5.08 7.99 -20.72
C THR A 276 6.01 9.19 -20.55
N ALA A 277 5.73 10.29 -21.28
CA ALA A 277 6.49 11.52 -21.18
C ALA A 277 6.39 12.17 -19.79
N GLU A 278 5.24 12.07 -19.13
CA GLU A 278 5.01 12.60 -17.77
C GLU A 278 5.87 11.88 -16.72
N ARG A 279 6.22 10.62 -16.99
CA ARG A 279 7.15 9.82 -16.18
C ARG A 279 8.62 10.06 -16.57
N GLY A 280 8.88 10.97 -17.51
CA GLY A 280 10.21 11.38 -17.94
C GLY A 280 10.80 10.54 -19.08
N TYR A 281 10.05 9.60 -19.66
CA TYR A 281 10.53 8.83 -20.81
C TYR A 281 10.53 9.69 -22.08
N GLN A 282 11.54 9.49 -22.91
CA GLN A 282 11.80 10.27 -24.11
C GLN A 282 11.78 9.39 -25.35
N ALA A 283 11.52 10.00 -26.51
CA ALA A 283 11.47 9.29 -27.78
C ALA A 283 12.88 8.87 -28.20
N ALA A 284 13.06 7.59 -28.51
CA ALA A 284 14.32 6.99 -28.92
C ALA A 284 14.06 5.78 -29.83
N PRO A 285 15.07 5.26 -30.54
CA PRO A 285 14.88 4.08 -31.40
C PRO A 285 14.31 2.88 -30.65
N VAL A 286 13.24 2.30 -31.21
CA VAL A 286 12.52 1.09 -30.75
C VAL A 286 12.35 0.12 -31.92
N ILE A 287 12.21 -1.18 -31.63
CA ILE A 287 11.89 -2.19 -32.63
C ILE A 287 10.37 -2.40 -32.62
N ILE A 288 9.70 -2.23 -33.76
CA ILE A 288 8.26 -2.45 -33.94
C ILE A 288 8.09 -3.42 -35.11
N GLY A 289 7.71 -4.67 -34.82
CA GLY A 289 7.60 -5.72 -35.84
C GLY A 289 8.97 -6.04 -36.45
N ASP A 290 9.14 -5.75 -37.74
CA ASP A 290 10.34 -6.02 -38.54
C ASP A 290 11.17 -4.76 -38.84
N LYS A 291 10.86 -3.62 -38.21
CA LYS A 291 11.55 -2.33 -38.43
C LYS A 291 11.97 -1.64 -37.14
N VAL A 292 12.99 -0.78 -37.27
CA VAL A 292 13.39 0.18 -36.23
C VAL A 292 12.68 1.50 -36.49
N ASP A 293 12.00 2.02 -35.48
CA ASP A 293 11.23 3.27 -35.53
C ASP A 293 11.54 4.13 -34.29
N SER A 294 11.01 5.36 -34.23
CA SER A 294 11.11 6.21 -33.03
C SER A 294 9.89 5.98 -32.12
N GLY A 295 10.13 5.77 -30.82
CA GLY A 295 9.07 5.55 -29.85
C GLY A 295 9.49 5.92 -28.43
N LEU A 296 8.52 6.16 -27.55
CA LEU A 296 8.78 6.44 -26.15
C LEU A 296 9.35 5.19 -25.46
N GLY A 297 10.46 5.34 -24.74
CA GLY A 297 11.08 4.22 -24.05
C GLY A 297 12.00 3.36 -24.92
N GLY A 298 12.63 3.94 -25.95
CA GLY A 298 13.78 3.29 -26.59
C GLY A 298 14.86 2.96 -25.55
N GLY A 299 15.39 1.74 -25.58
CA GLY A 299 16.40 1.21 -24.63
C GLY A 299 15.86 0.32 -23.51
N ILE A 300 14.54 0.24 -23.29
CA ILE A 300 13.95 -0.50 -22.16
C ILE A 300 14.16 -2.00 -22.27
N CYS A 301 14.07 -2.56 -23.48
CA CYS A 301 14.35 -3.99 -23.69
C CYS A 301 15.81 -4.38 -23.39
N GLN A 302 16.76 -3.44 -23.47
CA GLN A 302 18.13 -3.68 -23.04
C GLN A 302 18.20 -3.84 -21.52
N VAL A 303 17.44 -3.05 -20.76
CA VAL A 303 17.35 -3.17 -19.30
C VAL A 303 16.74 -4.52 -18.89
N SER A 304 15.62 -4.92 -19.49
CA SER A 304 14.98 -6.22 -19.20
C SER A 304 15.88 -7.39 -19.60
N SER A 305 16.55 -7.32 -20.75
CA SER A 305 17.50 -8.36 -21.19
C SER A 305 18.71 -8.44 -20.25
N THR A 306 19.21 -7.30 -19.77
CA THR A 306 20.35 -7.27 -18.84
C THR A 306 19.95 -7.88 -17.49
N LEU A 307 18.77 -7.51 -16.97
CA LEU A 307 18.21 -8.09 -15.75
C LEU A 307 17.97 -9.59 -15.90
N TYR A 308 17.39 -10.03 -17.03
CA TYR A 308 17.16 -11.44 -17.33
C TYR A 308 18.46 -12.25 -17.22
N ASN A 309 19.53 -11.74 -17.83
CA ASN A 309 20.83 -12.41 -17.80
C ASN A 309 21.48 -12.48 -16.42
N ALA A 310 21.30 -11.46 -15.58
CA ALA A 310 21.76 -11.49 -14.20
C ALA A 310 20.96 -12.50 -13.36
N VAL A 311 19.65 -12.57 -13.57
CA VAL A 311 18.72 -13.47 -12.84
C VAL A 311 18.94 -14.94 -13.21
N ILE A 312 19.11 -15.29 -14.49
CA ILE A 312 19.40 -16.68 -14.86
C ILE A 312 20.78 -17.13 -14.35
N ARG A 313 21.76 -16.23 -14.25
CA ARG A 313 23.07 -16.50 -13.65
C ARG A 313 23.00 -16.68 -12.13
N ALA A 314 22.01 -16.04 -11.49
CA ALA A 314 21.61 -16.34 -10.11
C ALA A 314 20.85 -17.67 -9.95
N ASN A 315 20.84 -18.52 -10.98
CA ASN A 315 20.14 -19.80 -11.06
C ASN A 315 18.62 -19.70 -10.86
N ILE A 316 18.03 -18.57 -11.24
CA ILE A 316 16.57 -18.35 -11.13
C ILE A 316 15.98 -18.38 -12.54
N LYS A 317 14.94 -19.20 -12.72
CA LYS A 317 14.24 -19.31 -14.00
C LYS A 317 13.20 -18.21 -14.16
N SER A 318 13.03 -17.79 -15.41
CA SER A 318 11.90 -16.96 -15.82
C SER A 318 10.58 -17.71 -15.64
N VAL A 319 9.56 -16.99 -15.21
CA VAL A 319 8.15 -17.39 -15.29
C VAL A 319 7.58 -16.98 -16.65
N GLU A 320 7.98 -15.81 -17.14
CA GLU A 320 7.59 -15.26 -18.43
C GLU A 320 8.81 -14.60 -19.06
N ARG A 321 9.11 -14.97 -20.31
CA ARG A 321 10.14 -14.35 -21.13
C ARG A 321 9.82 -14.61 -22.59
N THR A 322 9.98 -13.57 -23.40
CA THR A 322 9.82 -13.61 -24.86
C THR A 322 11.07 -13.02 -25.51
N HIS A 323 11.53 -13.60 -26.62
CA HIS A 323 12.63 -13.04 -27.42
C HIS A 323 12.11 -11.95 -28.37
N HIS A 324 13.01 -11.11 -28.88
CA HIS A 324 12.67 -10.11 -29.89
C HIS A 324 12.39 -10.80 -31.23
N SER A 325 11.58 -10.15 -32.06
CA SER A 325 11.43 -10.51 -33.48
C SER A 325 12.77 -10.42 -34.24
N LEU A 326 13.57 -9.40 -33.92
CA LEU A 326 14.89 -9.15 -34.50
C LEU A 326 15.99 -9.34 -33.46
N PRO A 327 17.11 -10.00 -33.82
CA PRO A 327 18.28 -10.11 -32.95
C PRO A 327 18.76 -8.77 -32.38
N SER A 328 18.95 -8.72 -31.06
CA SER A 328 19.54 -7.56 -30.39
C SER A 328 21.07 -7.62 -30.42
N HIS A 329 21.74 -6.50 -30.66
CA HIS A 329 23.20 -6.44 -30.75
C HIS A 329 23.92 -6.45 -29.39
N TYR A 330 23.22 -6.10 -28.30
CA TYR A 330 23.80 -5.92 -26.97
C TYR A 330 23.85 -7.22 -26.13
N VAL A 331 23.29 -8.32 -26.63
CA VAL A 331 23.35 -9.65 -26.02
C VAL A 331 23.49 -10.72 -27.11
N LYS A 332 23.96 -11.92 -26.74
CA LYS A 332 23.95 -13.06 -27.67
C LYS A 332 22.50 -13.46 -27.97
N LEU A 333 22.31 -14.16 -29.09
CA LEU A 333 21.02 -14.73 -29.47
C LEU A 333 20.45 -15.60 -28.34
N GLY A 334 19.13 -15.56 -28.17
CA GLY A 334 18.38 -16.24 -27.11
C GLY A 334 18.59 -15.70 -25.69
N MET A 335 19.45 -14.69 -25.52
CA MET A 335 19.73 -14.07 -24.22
C MET A 335 18.99 -12.75 -24.03
N ASP A 336 18.09 -12.38 -24.93
CA ASP A 336 17.25 -11.19 -24.84
C ASP A 336 15.92 -11.47 -24.13
N ALA A 337 15.30 -10.44 -23.55
CA ALA A 337 13.97 -10.51 -22.96
C ALA A 337 13.18 -9.26 -23.37
N THR A 338 12.22 -9.41 -24.27
CA THR A 338 11.38 -8.33 -24.78
C THR A 338 10.29 -7.99 -23.78
N VAL A 339 10.02 -6.69 -23.63
CA VAL A 339 8.95 -6.16 -22.80
C VAL A 339 8.18 -5.09 -23.56
N ASP A 340 6.87 -5.12 -23.43
CA ASP A 340 5.95 -4.12 -23.96
C ASP A 340 4.79 -3.95 -22.97
N TYR A 341 4.56 -2.70 -22.55
CA TYR A 341 3.67 -2.45 -21.42
C TYR A 341 2.23 -2.80 -21.79
N GLY A 342 1.61 -3.68 -21.00
CA GLY A 342 0.25 -4.18 -21.24
C GLY A 342 0.17 -5.39 -22.18
N SER A 343 1.28 -5.86 -22.77
CA SER A 343 1.28 -7.02 -23.68
C SER A 343 2.35 -8.08 -23.31
N LEU A 344 3.64 -7.72 -23.33
CA LEU A 344 4.77 -8.62 -23.09
C LEU A 344 5.51 -8.23 -21.81
N ASP A 345 5.76 -9.18 -20.92
CA ASP A 345 6.48 -8.91 -19.68
C ASP A 345 7.66 -9.87 -19.47
N TYR A 346 8.62 -9.43 -18.66
CA TYR A 346 9.64 -10.29 -18.11
C TYR A 346 9.33 -10.54 -16.63
N LYS A 347 9.02 -11.79 -16.30
CA LYS A 347 8.69 -12.21 -14.94
C LYS A 347 9.58 -13.33 -14.47
N PHE A 348 9.93 -13.31 -13.19
CA PHE A 348 10.57 -14.44 -12.52
C PHE A 348 10.11 -14.53 -11.07
N LYS A 349 10.23 -15.71 -10.48
CA LYS A 349 9.86 -15.96 -9.09
C LYS A 349 11.10 -16.21 -8.27
N ASN A 350 11.20 -15.61 -7.08
CA ASN A 350 12.20 -16.02 -6.11
C ASN A 350 11.88 -17.45 -5.64
N THR A 351 12.58 -18.41 -6.22
CA THR A 351 12.46 -19.85 -5.90
C THR A 351 13.46 -20.29 -4.84
N LEU A 352 14.30 -19.38 -4.36
CA LEU A 352 15.30 -19.66 -3.32
C LEU A 352 14.62 -19.67 -1.93
N LYS A 353 15.29 -20.30 -0.96
CA LYS A 353 14.88 -20.27 0.45
C LYS A 353 15.20 -18.94 1.15
N TYR A 354 15.92 -18.07 0.47
CA TYR A 354 16.45 -16.81 0.99
C TYR A 354 15.86 -15.64 0.20
N PRO A 355 15.72 -14.46 0.82
CA PRO A 355 15.37 -13.26 0.09
C PRO A 355 16.46 -12.89 -0.93
N ILE A 356 16.06 -12.14 -1.94
CA ILE A 356 16.93 -11.62 -2.99
C ILE A 356 16.87 -10.10 -2.98
N TYR A 357 18.01 -9.45 -3.17
CA TYR A 357 18.11 -8.02 -3.44
C TYR A 357 18.64 -7.81 -4.86
N ILE A 358 17.96 -6.94 -5.61
CA ILE A 358 18.32 -6.56 -6.97
C ILE A 358 18.96 -5.17 -6.91
N GLU A 359 20.27 -5.13 -7.16
CA GLU A 359 20.98 -3.89 -7.41
C GLU A 359 20.99 -3.61 -8.91
N GLY A 360 20.62 -2.40 -9.30
CA GLY A 360 20.71 -1.94 -10.68
C GLY A 360 21.49 -0.63 -10.75
N ASP A 361 22.47 -0.56 -11.65
CA ASP A 361 23.20 0.66 -11.96
C ASP A 361 23.18 0.93 -13.48
N ALA A 362 23.02 2.19 -13.85
CA ALA A 362 23.08 2.64 -15.23
C ALA A 362 23.90 3.93 -15.26
N SER A 363 25.21 3.78 -15.49
CA SER A 363 26.16 4.88 -15.45
C SER A 363 27.33 4.61 -16.40
N GLY A 364 27.98 5.68 -16.88
CA GLY A 364 29.15 5.56 -17.74
C GLY A 364 28.91 4.78 -19.04
N GLY A 365 27.67 4.75 -19.53
CA GLY A 365 27.33 4.01 -20.74
C GLY A 365 27.15 2.50 -20.53
N VAL A 366 27.03 2.03 -19.30
CA VAL A 366 26.83 0.62 -18.97
C VAL A 366 25.59 0.47 -18.09
N VAL A 367 24.74 -0.50 -18.41
CA VAL A 367 23.69 -0.96 -17.49
C VAL A 367 24.12 -2.29 -16.89
N ALA A 368 24.06 -2.40 -15.57
CA ALA A 368 24.47 -3.58 -14.82
C ALA A 368 23.43 -3.95 -13.77
N PHE A 369 23.23 -5.25 -13.58
CA PHE A 369 22.44 -5.79 -12.48
C PHE A 369 23.26 -6.80 -11.69
N ASN A 370 23.22 -6.66 -10.36
CA ASN A 370 23.76 -7.62 -9.42
C ASN A 370 22.62 -8.19 -8.58
N ILE A 371 22.62 -9.52 -8.43
CA ILE A 371 21.63 -10.26 -7.66
C ILE A 371 22.31 -10.77 -6.39
N TYR A 372 21.83 -10.33 -5.24
CA TYR A 372 22.36 -10.70 -3.93
C TYR A 372 21.40 -11.60 -3.17
N SER A 373 21.94 -12.58 -2.45
CA SER A 373 21.20 -13.45 -1.54
C SER A 373 22.15 -13.99 -0.46
N ASN A 374 21.89 -15.19 0.06
CA ASN A 374 22.62 -15.77 1.16
C ASN A 374 23.90 -16.50 0.73
N ASN A 375 24.97 -16.35 1.52
CA ASN A 375 26.27 -17.00 1.30
C ASN A 375 26.24 -18.54 1.35
N SER A 376 25.18 -19.18 1.84
CA SER A 376 25.01 -20.63 1.69
C SER A 376 24.89 -21.08 0.22
N LEU A 377 24.62 -20.16 -0.69
CA LEU A 377 24.61 -20.38 -2.14
C LEU A 377 26.01 -20.21 -2.77
N ALA A 378 27.03 -19.88 -1.99
CA ALA A 378 28.39 -19.76 -2.48
C ALA A 378 28.87 -21.07 -3.12
N GLY A 379 29.65 -20.94 -4.21
CA GLY A 379 30.13 -22.06 -4.99
C GLY A 379 29.12 -22.63 -5.99
N ILE A 380 27.86 -22.18 -5.99
CA ILE A 380 26.93 -22.44 -7.09
C ILE A 380 27.24 -21.47 -8.22
N VAL A 381 27.64 -22.00 -9.38
CA VAL A 381 27.95 -21.20 -10.58
C VAL A 381 27.01 -21.64 -11.69
N THR A 382 26.42 -20.65 -12.37
CA THR A 382 25.55 -20.90 -13.53
C THR A 382 26.15 -20.28 -14.79
N GLU A 383 26.42 -21.13 -15.77
CA GLU A 383 26.89 -20.75 -17.09
C GLU A 383 25.74 -20.86 -18.10
N ILE A 384 25.66 -19.88 -19.00
CA ILE A 384 24.64 -19.81 -20.04
C ILE A 384 25.33 -19.90 -21.39
N ASN A 385 24.97 -20.90 -22.18
CA ASN A 385 25.44 -21.08 -23.54
C ASN A 385 24.30 -20.83 -24.53
N SER A 386 24.58 -20.08 -25.59
CA SER A 386 23.69 -19.86 -26.73
C SER A 386 24.26 -20.59 -27.94
N ASP A 387 23.53 -21.58 -28.44
CA ASP A 387 23.93 -22.40 -29.59
C ASP A 387 23.03 -22.13 -30.80
N VAL A 388 23.59 -21.56 -31.87
CA VAL A 388 22.88 -21.35 -33.13
C VAL A 388 22.98 -22.64 -33.94
N TYR A 389 21.90 -23.41 -33.97
CA TYR A 389 21.88 -24.71 -34.65
C TYR A 389 21.34 -24.62 -36.09
N GLN A 390 20.73 -23.49 -36.46
CA GLN A 390 20.30 -23.24 -37.84
C GLN A 390 20.31 -21.74 -38.17
N THR A 391 20.89 -21.38 -39.31
CA THR A 391 20.75 -20.07 -39.94
C THR A 391 19.75 -20.17 -41.10
N VAL A 392 18.89 -19.17 -41.24
CA VAL A 392 17.85 -19.11 -42.28
C VAL A 392 18.06 -17.85 -43.10
N GLU A 393 18.50 -18.03 -44.34
CA GLU A 393 18.73 -16.91 -45.25
C GLU A 393 17.42 -16.19 -45.62
N PRO A 394 17.42 -14.86 -45.69
CA PRO A 394 16.23 -14.11 -46.05
C PRO A 394 15.94 -14.17 -47.55
N ASN A 395 14.66 -14.07 -47.91
CA ASN A 395 14.28 -13.85 -49.30
C ASN A 395 14.59 -12.42 -49.74
N ILE A 396 14.98 -12.23 -51.00
CA ILE A 396 15.19 -10.91 -51.61
C ILE A 396 14.23 -10.76 -52.78
N LYS A 397 13.33 -9.77 -52.70
CA LYS A 397 12.47 -9.36 -53.81
C LYS A 397 13.12 -8.23 -54.59
N TYR A 398 13.12 -8.36 -55.91
CA TYR A 398 13.54 -7.29 -56.81
C TYR A 398 12.32 -6.55 -57.34
N GLN A 399 12.36 -5.21 -57.30
CA GLN A 399 11.33 -4.35 -57.83
C GLN A 399 11.93 -3.43 -58.89
N ASP A 400 11.40 -3.46 -60.11
CA ASP A 400 11.90 -2.58 -61.17
C ASP A 400 11.47 -1.13 -60.90
N ASP A 401 12.43 -0.20 -61.02
CA ASP A 401 12.23 1.23 -60.83
C ASP A 401 12.69 1.99 -62.09
N SER A 402 11.73 2.56 -62.81
CA SER A 402 11.96 3.29 -64.07
C SER A 402 12.59 4.68 -63.86
N THR A 403 12.73 5.14 -62.62
CA THR A 403 13.41 6.40 -62.30
C THR A 403 14.91 6.19 -62.05
N LEU A 404 15.29 4.97 -61.65
CA LEU A 404 16.66 4.60 -61.34
C LEU A 404 17.42 4.17 -62.62
N PRO A 405 18.66 4.65 -62.86
CA PRO A 405 19.45 4.28 -64.05
C PRO A 405 19.67 2.77 -64.18
N GLU A 406 19.61 2.26 -65.42
CA GLU A 406 19.89 0.86 -65.72
C GLU A 406 21.25 0.41 -65.14
N GLY A 407 21.26 -0.73 -64.46
CA GLY A 407 22.44 -1.26 -63.76
C GLY A 407 22.70 -0.70 -62.37
N LYS A 408 21.91 0.28 -61.89
CA LYS A 408 21.91 0.71 -60.49
C LYS A 408 20.89 -0.08 -59.68
N THR A 409 21.21 -0.30 -58.41
CA THR A 409 20.29 -0.88 -57.43
C THR A 409 20.21 0.02 -56.20
N GLU A 410 19.07 -0.01 -55.54
CA GLU A 410 18.81 0.72 -54.30
C GLU A 410 18.10 -0.23 -53.33
N VAL A 411 18.56 -0.31 -52.09
CA VAL A 411 17.89 -1.13 -51.07
C VAL A 411 16.70 -0.32 -50.54
N GLU A 412 15.49 -0.75 -50.87
CA GLU A 412 14.26 -0.15 -50.34
C GLU A 412 13.98 -0.66 -48.93
N LYS A 413 14.11 -1.98 -48.73
CA LYS A 413 13.95 -2.63 -47.42
C LYS A 413 15.14 -3.55 -47.16
N PRO A 414 15.90 -3.35 -46.07
CA PRO A 414 16.98 -4.27 -45.72
C PRO A 414 16.41 -5.63 -45.32
N SER A 415 17.04 -6.70 -45.77
CA SER A 415 16.77 -8.06 -45.29
C SER A 415 17.45 -8.32 -43.94
N SER A 416 16.91 -9.25 -43.15
CA SER A 416 17.57 -9.73 -41.94
C SER A 416 17.62 -11.26 -41.92
N THR A 417 18.78 -11.82 -41.60
CA THR A 417 18.96 -13.27 -41.49
C THR A 417 18.24 -13.81 -40.27
N GLY A 418 17.55 -14.95 -40.44
CA GLY A 418 16.88 -15.66 -39.37
C GLY A 418 17.78 -16.68 -38.69
N TYR A 419 17.44 -17.05 -37.45
CA TYR A 419 18.24 -17.97 -36.64
C TYR A 419 17.35 -18.84 -35.77
N LYS A 420 17.68 -20.13 -35.66
CA LYS A 420 17.16 -20.98 -34.58
C LYS A 420 18.25 -21.25 -33.56
N VAL A 421 17.93 -21.00 -32.30
CA VAL A 421 18.92 -20.88 -31.24
C VAL A 421 18.45 -21.61 -30.00
N LYS A 422 19.31 -22.49 -29.48
CA LYS A 422 19.06 -23.21 -28.24
C LYS A 422 19.91 -22.63 -27.12
N VAL A 423 19.27 -22.21 -26.04
CA VAL A 423 19.96 -21.69 -24.86
C VAL A 423 19.99 -22.75 -23.78
N THR A 424 21.20 -23.09 -23.34
CA THR A 424 21.44 -24.10 -22.30
C THR A 424 21.99 -23.43 -21.05
N LYS A 425 21.43 -23.77 -19.90
CA LYS A 425 21.90 -23.38 -18.58
C LYS A 425 22.60 -24.57 -17.93
N THR A 426 23.86 -24.39 -17.57
CA THR A 426 24.67 -25.37 -16.85
C THR A 426 24.97 -24.85 -15.45
N THR A 427 24.59 -25.61 -14.43
CA THR A 427 24.82 -25.25 -13.03
C THR A 427 25.80 -26.23 -12.40
N THR A 428 26.85 -25.69 -11.78
CA THR A 428 27.83 -26.45 -11.01
C THR A 428 27.82 -26.01 -9.55
N GLN A 429 28.21 -26.89 -8.64
CA GLN A 429 28.45 -26.57 -7.24
C GLN A 429 29.87 -27.02 -6.89
N ASN A 430 30.73 -26.07 -6.53
CA ASN A 430 32.15 -26.32 -6.25
C ASN A 430 32.85 -27.09 -7.39
N GLY A 431 32.55 -26.71 -8.64
CA GLY A 431 33.11 -27.33 -9.85
C GLY A 431 32.47 -28.66 -10.27
N LYS A 432 31.55 -29.23 -9.49
CA LYS A 432 30.83 -30.45 -9.86
C LYS A 432 29.51 -30.11 -10.55
N LEU A 433 29.24 -30.73 -11.71
CA LEU A 433 27.98 -30.58 -12.43
C LEU A 433 26.79 -31.00 -11.54
N ILE A 434 25.80 -30.10 -11.41
CA ILE A 434 24.54 -30.34 -10.70
C ILE A 434 23.40 -30.56 -11.69
N SER A 435 23.31 -29.70 -12.70
CA SER A 435 22.27 -29.79 -13.72
C SER A 435 22.70 -29.13 -15.01
N GLN A 436 22.16 -29.62 -16.13
CA GLN A 436 22.23 -28.97 -17.43
C GLN A 436 20.85 -29.06 -18.06
N GLU A 437 20.31 -27.93 -18.52
CA GLU A 437 18.97 -27.88 -19.08
C GLU A 437 18.85 -26.83 -20.18
N THR A 438 18.04 -27.12 -21.20
CA THR A 438 17.65 -26.13 -22.20
C THR A 438 16.58 -25.22 -21.60
N ILE A 439 16.83 -23.91 -21.62
CA ILE A 439 15.93 -22.88 -21.08
C ILE A 439 15.21 -22.08 -22.16
N ALA A 440 15.68 -22.13 -23.41
CA ALA A 440 15.01 -21.53 -24.56
C ALA A 440 15.36 -22.28 -25.86
N ASP A 441 14.43 -22.33 -26.79
CA ASP A 441 14.59 -22.77 -28.19
C ASP A 441 13.89 -21.73 -29.07
N ASP A 442 14.63 -20.67 -29.39
CA ASP A 442 14.12 -19.45 -29.99
C ASP A 442 14.26 -19.50 -31.51
N TYR A 443 13.29 -18.92 -32.21
CA TYR A 443 13.33 -18.76 -33.66
C TYR A 443 13.17 -17.29 -34.03
N TYR A 444 14.27 -16.67 -34.46
CA TYR A 444 14.28 -15.35 -35.07
C TYR A 444 13.96 -15.51 -36.54
N GLU A 445 12.80 -15.01 -36.96
CA GLU A 445 12.36 -15.12 -38.35
C GLU A 445 13.20 -14.25 -39.28
N PRO A 446 13.59 -14.74 -40.46
CA PRO A 446 14.26 -13.90 -41.45
C PRO A 446 13.30 -12.82 -41.97
N VAL A 447 13.81 -11.61 -42.16
CA VAL A 447 13.05 -10.50 -42.77
C VAL A 447 13.40 -10.42 -44.25
N GLU A 448 12.37 -10.44 -45.09
CA GLU A 448 12.50 -10.27 -46.54
C GLU A 448 13.02 -8.87 -46.89
N GLY A 449 14.04 -8.81 -47.76
CA GLY A 449 14.57 -7.57 -48.31
C GLY A 449 13.94 -7.22 -49.65
N ILE A 450 13.88 -5.92 -49.94
CA ILE A 450 13.40 -5.38 -51.22
C ILE A 450 14.52 -4.54 -51.83
N ILE A 451 14.96 -4.93 -53.02
CA ILE A 451 15.97 -4.21 -53.81
C ILE A 451 15.31 -3.65 -55.06
N LYS A 452 15.31 -2.33 -55.19
CA LYS A 452 14.94 -1.64 -56.41
C LYS A 452 16.03 -1.82 -57.46
N ARG A 453 15.65 -2.15 -58.68
CA ARG A 453 16.54 -2.28 -59.84
C ARG A 453 16.20 -1.23 -60.88
N GLY A 454 17.19 -0.45 -61.27
CA GLY A 454 17.01 0.60 -62.25
C GLY A 454 16.76 0.06 -63.64
N THR A 455 15.76 0.63 -64.31
CA THR A 455 15.41 0.31 -65.70
C THR A 455 15.43 1.55 -66.60
N LYS A 456 15.83 2.72 -66.08
CA LYS A 456 15.98 3.95 -66.86
C LYS A 456 17.18 3.84 -67.79
N LYS A 457 16.90 3.62 -69.07
CA LYS A 457 17.92 3.62 -70.12
C LYS A 457 18.55 5.01 -70.26
N PRO A 458 19.84 5.12 -70.60
CA PRO A 458 20.45 6.40 -70.93
C PRO A 458 19.68 7.08 -72.06
N GLU A 459 19.38 8.38 -71.93
CA GLU A 459 18.91 9.16 -73.05
C GLU A 459 20.03 9.23 -74.09
N THR A 460 19.82 8.57 -75.24
CA THR A 460 20.67 8.77 -76.41
C THR A 460 20.62 10.26 -76.78
N PRO A 461 21.76 10.97 -76.88
CA PRO A 461 21.76 12.33 -77.37
C PRO A 461 21.09 12.38 -78.76
N PRO A 462 20.39 13.48 -79.11
CA PRO A 462 19.89 13.65 -80.47
C PRO A 462 21.05 13.51 -81.45
N ALA A 463 20.91 12.61 -82.42
CA ALA A 463 21.92 12.41 -83.45
C ALA A 463 22.12 13.70 -84.26
N GLY A 464 23.18 14.46 -83.97
CA GLY A 464 23.46 15.66 -84.76
C GLY A 464 24.35 16.77 -84.19
N GLN A 465 25.30 16.52 -83.27
CA GLN A 465 26.39 17.49 -83.04
C GLN A 465 27.77 16.80 -82.94
N PRO A 466 28.81 17.27 -83.66
CA PRO A 466 30.14 16.69 -83.63
C PRO A 466 30.80 16.85 -82.25
N ALA A 467 31.50 15.81 -81.81
CA ALA A 467 32.34 15.85 -80.63
C ALA A 467 33.47 16.89 -80.79
N VAL A 468 33.56 17.83 -79.84
CA VAL A 468 34.74 18.66 -79.66
C VAL A 468 35.84 17.81 -79.00
N PRO A 469 37.09 17.77 -79.52
CA PRO A 469 38.14 16.95 -78.93
C PRO A 469 38.53 17.47 -77.55
N ALA A 470 38.68 16.55 -76.58
CA ALA A 470 39.19 16.85 -75.26
C ALA A 470 40.67 17.29 -75.32
N PRO A 471 41.13 18.22 -74.47
CA PRO A 471 42.55 18.61 -74.41
C PRO A 471 43.41 17.47 -73.86
N ALA A 472 44.56 17.25 -74.51
CA ALA A 472 45.56 16.26 -74.12
C ALA A 472 46.10 16.53 -72.71
N THR A 473 46.10 15.49 -71.87
CA THR A 473 46.76 15.47 -70.56
C THR A 473 48.26 15.18 -70.73
N PRO A 474 49.19 15.94 -70.11
CA PRO A 474 50.61 15.64 -70.17
C PRO A 474 51.02 14.41 -69.35
N ALA A 475 52.11 13.79 -69.78
CA ALA A 475 52.68 12.54 -69.27
C ALA A 475 53.10 12.57 -67.79
N ALA A 476 53.08 11.36 -67.20
CA ALA A 476 53.39 11.03 -65.82
C ALA A 476 54.84 11.31 -65.40
N ALA A 477 55.02 11.73 -64.14
CA ALA A 477 56.26 11.57 -63.38
C ALA A 477 56.11 10.41 -62.38
N GLN A 478 57.08 9.50 -62.40
CA GLN A 478 57.21 8.33 -61.52
C GLN A 478 57.86 8.69 -60.15
N PRO A 479 57.83 7.77 -59.16
CA PRO A 479 57.66 8.07 -57.74
C PRO A 479 58.97 8.29 -56.95
N SER A 480 58.88 9.06 -55.86
CA SER A 480 59.91 9.05 -54.79
C SER A 480 59.50 8.14 -53.64
N THR A 481 60.45 7.29 -53.25
CA THR A 481 60.44 6.40 -52.09
C THR A 481 60.81 7.16 -50.81
N ALA A 482 60.17 6.84 -49.67
CA ALA A 482 60.75 6.69 -48.32
C ALA A 482 59.64 6.75 -47.23
N PRO A 483 59.90 6.38 -45.96
CA PRO A 483 60.46 5.12 -45.49
C PRO A 483 59.59 4.47 -44.38
N SER A 484 59.80 3.17 -44.18
CA SER A 484 59.35 2.39 -43.03
C SER A 484 59.99 2.82 -41.70
N ALA A 485 59.22 2.80 -40.60
CA ALA A 485 59.73 2.72 -39.22
C ALA A 485 58.62 2.21 -38.27
N PRO A 486 58.92 1.76 -37.03
CA PRO A 486 59.35 0.39 -36.76
C PRO A 486 58.43 -0.33 -35.76
N LYS A 487 58.61 -1.65 -35.67
CA LYS A 487 58.09 -2.49 -34.57
C LYS A 487 58.82 -2.17 -33.27
N ASN A 488 58.05 -2.02 -32.20
CA ASN A 488 58.30 -2.62 -30.88
C ASN A 488 56.96 -2.95 -30.23
#